data_AF-A0A4Y1RJS9-F1
#
_entry.id   AF-A0A4Y1RJS9-F1
#
_cell.length_a   1.000
_cell.length_b   1.000
_cell.length_c   1.000
_cell.angle_alpha   90.00
_cell.angle_beta   90.00
_cell.angle_gamma   90.00
#
_symmetry.space_group_name_H-M   'P 1'
#
loop_
_entity.id
_entity.type
_entity.pdbx_description
1 polymer ?
#
loop_
_entity_poly.entity_id
_entity_poly.type
_entity_poly.pdbx_seq_one_letter_code
_entity_poly.pdbx_strand_id
1 'polypeptide(L)'
;MHEVTLTPFDPTSLIPTVTLALWMKSSMFETCINHQNVWLAFDVHSLYHNNLCQVRDDDDFVGLYVDDENDNFGGFELSNRRTRRFIEGEIPLISVHLRELAVPTPQFQHEYHVIVGIHSNEFRRLITYLGHFGVLVAARVTDTKVKFSPNRGRHEKTEDKAGDSA
;
A
#
# COMPACT_ATOMS: atom_id res chain seq x y z
N MET A 1 3.34 -22.41 -0.84
CA MET A 1 2.50 -21.37 -0.21
C MET A 1 2.46 -20.23 -1.21
N HIS A 2 1.28 -19.84 -1.66
CA HIS A 2 1.13 -18.74 -2.62
C HIS A 2 0.76 -17.48 -1.85
N GLU A 3 1.42 -16.37 -2.19
CA GLU A 3 1.26 -15.07 -1.56
C GLU A 3 1.10 -14.03 -2.66
N VAL A 4 0.12 -13.15 -2.50
CA VAL A 4 -0.05 -11.97 -3.37
C VAL A 4 0.49 -10.76 -2.63
N THR A 5 1.41 -10.05 -3.27
CA THR A 5 1.98 -8.78 -2.77
C THR A 5 1.57 -7.65 -3.69
N LEU A 6 0.91 -6.62 -3.15
CA LEU A 6 0.68 -5.35 -3.87
C LEU A 6 1.68 -4.30 -3.40
N THR A 7 2.51 -3.78 -4.30
CA THR A 7 3.44 -2.66 -4.06
C THR A 7 3.08 -1.45 -4.92
N PRO A 8 3.11 -0.22 -4.39
CA PRO A 8 2.93 0.99 -5.17
C PRO A 8 4.20 1.26 -5.98
N PHE A 9 4.02 1.62 -7.25
CA PHE A 9 5.10 2.01 -8.14
C PHE A 9 4.81 3.42 -8.68
N ASP A 10 5.75 4.34 -8.44
CA ASP A 10 5.75 5.67 -9.04
C ASP A 10 6.85 5.71 -10.11
N PRO A 11 6.52 5.72 -11.41
CA PRO A 11 7.52 5.75 -12.48
C PRO A 11 8.31 7.06 -12.54
N THR A 12 7.91 8.09 -11.78
CA THR A 12 8.56 9.40 -11.75
C THR A 12 9.48 9.61 -10.54
N SER A 13 9.41 8.74 -9.52
CA SER A 13 10.25 8.85 -8.32
C SER A 13 11.33 7.77 -8.27
N LEU A 14 12.59 8.19 -8.24
CA LEU A 14 13.75 7.31 -8.06
C LEU A 14 13.85 6.70 -6.65
N ILE A 15 13.12 7.25 -5.66
CA ILE A 15 13.10 6.74 -4.28
C ILE A 15 11.66 6.85 -3.74
N PRO A 16 10.94 5.74 -3.51
CA PRO A 16 9.62 5.80 -2.90
C PRO A 16 9.73 6.28 -1.45
N THR A 17 9.07 7.40 -1.12
CA THR A 17 9.02 7.95 0.25
C THR A 17 8.07 7.14 1.15
N VAL A 18 7.19 6.33 0.57
CA VAL A 18 6.31 5.38 1.26
C VAL A 18 6.23 4.10 0.42
N THR A 19 6.64 2.97 0.99
CA THR A 19 6.38 1.64 0.41
C THR A 19 5.19 1.03 1.12
N LEU A 20 4.13 0.71 0.37
CA LEU A 20 3.02 -0.13 0.85
C LEU A 20 3.27 -1.57 0.40
N ALA A 21 2.89 -2.53 1.24
CA ALA A 21 2.86 -3.94 0.88
C ALA A 21 1.60 -4.56 1.50
N LEU A 22 0.66 -5.00 0.66
CA LEU A 22 -0.45 -5.85 1.11
C LEU A 22 -0.07 -7.30 0.86
N TRP A 23 0.01 -8.10 1.93
CA TRP A 23 0.24 -9.54 1.84
C TRP A 23 -1.06 -10.31 2.06
N MET A 24 -1.50 -11.06 1.05
CA MET A 24 -2.67 -11.93 1.12
C MET A 24 -2.26 -13.39 1.07
N LYS A 25 -2.74 -14.19 2.02
CA LYS A 25 -2.51 -15.64 2.08
C LYS A 25 -3.44 -16.35 1.11
N SER A 26 -3.00 -17.45 0.50
CA SER A 26 -3.86 -18.25 -0.39
C SER A 26 -5.20 -18.69 0.23
N SER A 27 -5.29 -18.82 1.57
CA SER A 27 -6.52 -19.14 2.30
C SER A 27 -7.55 -17.98 2.37
N MET A 28 -7.24 -16.81 1.83
CA MET A 28 -8.16 -15.66 1.71
C MET A 28 -8.92 -15.67 0.38
N PHE A 29 -8.63 -16.62 -0.51
CA PHE A 29 -9.21 -16.72 -1.84
C PHE A 29 -10.05 -18.01 -1.95
N GLU A 30 -11.22 -17.91 -2.59
CA GLU A 30 -12.05 -19.08 -2.94
C GLU A 30 -11.31 -20.04 -3.89
N THR A 31 -10.49 -19.49 -4.79
CA THR A 31 -9.62 -20.26 -5.69
C THR A 31 -8.34 -19.48 -5.92
N CYS A 32 -7.20 -20.14 -5.75
CA CYS A 32 -5.87 -19.58 -6.00
C CYS A 32 -5.05 -20.66 -6.70
N ILE A 33 -4.95 -20.55 -8.03
CA ILE A 33 -4.12 -21.41 -8.87
C ILE A 33 -2.98 -20.54 -9.36
N ASN A 34 -1.74 -20.96 -9.10
CA ASN A 34 -0.60 -20.27 -9.67
C ASN A 34 0.56 -21.23 -9.97
N HIS A 35 0.98 -21.25 -11.23
CA HIS A 35 2.06 -22.10 -11.73
C HIS A 35 3.44 -21.41 -11.74
N GLN A 36 3.49 -20.07 -11.80
CA GLN A 36 4.73 -19.29 -11.91
C GLN A 36 4.61 -17.91 -11.22
N ASN A 37 5.71 -17.21 -10.97
CA ASN A 37 5.63 -15.87 -10.38
C ASN A 37 5.18 -14.84 -11.44
N VAL A 38 3.96 -14.32 -11.27
CA VAL A 38 3.31 -13.32 -12.14
C VAL A 38 3.39 -11.93 -11.51
N TRP A 39 3.57 -10.91 -12.35
CA TRP A 39 3.58 -9.49 -11.96
C TRP A 39 2.60 -8.70 -12.83
N LEU A 40 1.51 -8.22 -12.23
CA LEU A 40 0.47 -7.40 -12.87
C LEU A 40 0.67 -5.93 -12.48
N ALA A 41 0.52 -5.01 -13.43
CA ALA A 41 0.45 -3.58 -13.16
C ALA A 41 -0.94 -3.08 -13.49
N PHE A 42 -1.49 -2.27 -12.60
CA PHE A 42 -2.71 -1.52 -12.86
C PHE A 42 -2.59 -0.16 -12.20
N ASP A 43 -3.11 0.85 -12.87
CA ASP A 43 -3.49 2.08 -12.19
C ASP A 43 -4.64 1.75 -11.22
N VAL A 44 -4.42 2.00 -9.93
CA VAL A 44 -5.40 1.72 -8.87
C VAL A 44 -6.67 2.54 -9.08
N HIS A 45 -6.57 3.74 -9.64
CA HIS A 45 -7.73 4.57 -9.95
C HIS A 45 -8.58 3.93 -11.05
N SER A 46 -7.98 3.51 -12.16
CA SER A 46 -8.64 2.79 -13.25
C SER A 46 -9.21 1.44 -12.81
N LEU A 47 -8.47 0.65 -12.03
CA LEU A 47 -8.99 -0.61 -11.46
C LEU A 47 -10.21 -0.35 -10.57
N TYR A 48 -10.19 0.71 -9.77
CA TYR A 48 -11.35 1.05 -8.95
C TYR A 48 -12.54 1.50 -9.80
N HIS A 49 -12.35 2.46 -10.71
CA HIS A 49 -13.44 3.09 -11.45
C HIS A 49 -14.03 2.22 -12.56
N ASN A 50 -13.23 1.40 -13.23
CA ASN A 50 -13.71 0.54 -14.30
C ASN A 50 -14.31 -0.76 -13.73
N ASN A 51 -13.72 -1.28 -12.64
CA ASN A 51 -13.95 -2.66 -12.20
C ASN A 51 -14.51 -2.74 -10.76
N LEU A 52 -13.74 -2.35 -9.73
CA LEU A 52 -14.12 -2.63 -8.33
C LEU A 52 -15.33 -1.84 -7.83
N CYS A 53 -15.58 -0.63 -8.32
CA CYS A 53 -16.76 0.15 -7.95
C CYS A 53 -18.08 -0.47 -8.45
N GLN A 54 -18.00 -1.49 -9.30
CA GLN A 54 -19.13 -2.22 -9.85
C GLN A 54 -19.58 -3.40 -8.97
N VAL A 55 -18.84 -3.74 -7.91
CA VAL A 55 -19.26 -4.72 -6.88
C VAL A 55 -20.49 -4.18 -6.15
N ARG A 56 -21.52 -5.02 -5.95
CA ARG A 56 -22.84 -4.64 -5.43
C ARG A 56 -23.35 -5.52 -4.29
N ASP A 57 -22.87 -6.74 -4.19
CA ASP A 57 -23.46 -7.77 -3.33
C ASP A 57 -22.38 -8.69 -2.76
N ASP A 58 -22.65 -9.34 -1.63
CA ASP A 58 -21.70 -10.28 -1.00
C ASP A 58 -21.55 -11.59 -1.83
N ASP A 59 -22.47 -11.82 -2.78
CA ASP A 59 -22.44 -12.90 -3.79
C ASP A 59 -21.54 -12.60 -5.01
N ASP A 60 -20.95 -11.39 -5.10
CA ASP A 60 -20.06 -11.00 -6.20
C ASP A 60 -18.64 -11.57 -5.99
N PHE A 61 -18.18 -12.38 -6.94
CA PHE A 61 -16.80 -12.90 -6.98
C PHE A 61 -15.92 -11.97 -7.81
N VAL A 62 -14.74 -11.66 -7.28
CA VAL A 62 -13.70 -10.89 -7.97
C VAL A 62 -12.53 -11.82 -8.31
N GLY A 63 -12.24 -11.95 -9.60
CA GLY A 63 -11.14 -12.74 -10.14
C GLY A 63 -10.02 -11.88 -10.72
N LEU A 64 -8.80 -12.39 -10.63
CA LEU A 64 -7.64 -11.93 -11.38
C LEU A 64 -7.02 -13.14 -12.06
N TYR A 65 -6.75 -13.04 -13.36
CA TYR A 65 -6.13 -14.11 -14.15
C TYR A 65 -5.06 -13.55 -15.10
N VAL A 66 -4.26 -14.45 -15.65
CA VAL A 66 -3.41 -14.18 -16.81
C VAL A 66 -3.93 -15.01 -17.95
N ASP A 67 -3.98 -14.43 -19.15
CA ASP A 67 -4.30 -15.17 -20.37
C ASP A 67 -3.01 -15.79 -20.93
N ASP A 68 -2.95 -17.12 -20.97
CA ASP A 68 -1.82 -17.86 -21.53
C ASP A 68 -1.69 -17.66 -23.06
N GLU A 69 -2.72 -17.14 -23.74
CA GLU A 69 -2.67 -16.80 -25.17
C GLU A 69 -2.16 -15.37 -25.45
N ASN A 70 -2.03 -14.52 -24.42
CA ASN A 70 -1.71 -13.10 -24.60
C ASN A 70 -0.65 -12.59 -23.58
N ASP A 71 0.63 -12.76 -23.94
CA ASP A 71 1.83 -12.36 -23.16
C ASP A 71 1.86 -10.92 -22.61
N ASN A 72 0.94 -10.05 -23.04
CA ASN A 72 0.90 -8.62 -22.69
C ASN A 72 -0.22 -8.24 -21.71
N PHE A 73 -1.23 -9.09 -21.49
CA PHE A 73 -2.39 -8.76 -20.66
C PHE A 73 -2.82 -9.93 -19.77
N GLY A 74 -3.10 -9.62 -18.51
CA GLY A 74 -4.00 -10.41 -17.69
C GLY A 74 -5.41 -9.81 -17.72
N GLY A 75 -6.31 -10.41 -16.94
CA GLY A 75 -7.69 -9.95 -16.86
C GLY A 75 -8.20 -9.85 -15.43
N PHE A 76 -9.27 -9.08 -15.32
CA PHE A 76 -10.11 -8.92 -14.16
C PHE A 76 -11.50 -9.49 -14.48
N GLU A 77 -12.03 -10.29 -13.57
CA GLU A 77 -13.39 -10.81 -13.62
C GLU A 77 -14.21 -10.25 -12.44
N LEU A 78 -15.44 -9.82 -12.72
CA LEU A 78 -16.50 -9.68 -11.72
C LEU A 78 -17.68 -10.55 -12.14
N SER A 79 -17.93 -11.63 -11.42
CA SER A 79 -19.02 -12.57 -11.71
C SER A 79 -19.92 -12.81 -10.51
N ASN A 80 -21.21 -13.00 -10.78
CA ASN A 80 -22.21 -13.27 -9.76
C ASN A 80 -23.07 -14.45 -10.20
N ARG A 81 -22.86 -15.61 -9.57
CA ARG A 81 -23.50 -16.87 -9.96
C ARG A 81 -25.03 -16.82 -9.81
N ARG A 82 -25.54 -16.06 -8.83
CA ARG A 82 -26.98 -15.93 -8.55
C ARG A 82 -27.71 -15.12 -9.61
N THR A 83 -27.12 -14.02 -10.06
CA THR A 83 -27.73 -13.10 -11.06
C THR A 83 -27.29 -13.38 -12.50
N ARG A 84 -26.30 -14.26 -12.70
CA ARG A 84 -25.61 -14.52 -13.98
C ARG A 84 -24.95 -13.28 -14.59
N ARG A 85 -24.66 -12.27 -13.78
CA ARG A 85 -23.86 -11.12 -14.18
C ARG A 85 -22.41 -11.57 -14.35
N PHE A 86 -21.78 -11.13 -15.44
CA PHE A 86 -20.37 -11.31 -15.74
C PHE A 86 -19.86 -10.01 -16.36
N ILE A 87 -18.73 -9.51 -15.85
CA ILE A 87 -18.02 -8.33 -16.34
C ILE A 87 -16.54 -8.68 -16.36
N GLU A 88 -15.87 -8.24 -17.41
CA GLU A 88 -14.53 -8.62 -17.79
C GLU A 88 -13.78 -7.35 -18.19
N GLY A 89 -12.51 -7.24 -17.84
CA GLY A 89 -11.67 -6.09 -18.17
C GLY A 89 -10.19 -6.44 -18.16
N GLU A 90 -9.43 -5.84 -19.08
CA GLU A 90 -8.01 -6.13 -19.26
C GLU A 90 -7.13 -5.41 -18.20
N ILE A 91 -6.05 -6.08 -17.79
CA ILE A 91 -4.99 -5.54 -16.93
C ILE A 91 -3.65 -5.76 -17.63
N PRO A 92 -2.85 -4.71 -17.92
CA PRO A 92 -1.56 -4.89 -18.58
C PRO A 92 -0.56 -5.67 -17.70
N LEU A 93 0.14 -6.63 -18.31
CA LEU A 93 1.23 -7.34 -17.66
C LEU A 93 2.47 -6.44 -17.54
N ILE A 94 3.19 -6.59 -16.44
CA ILE A 94 4.49 -5.94 -16.29
C ILE A 94 5.51 -6.67 -17.18
N SER A 95 6.06 -5.96 -18.16
CA SER A 95 7.10 -6.50 -19.04
C SER A 95 8.30 -7.01 -18.23
N VAL A 96 8.98 -8.04 -18.74
CA VAL A 96 10.05 -8.74 -18.00
C VAL A 96 11.14 -7.79 -17.48
N HIS A 97 11.44 -6.71 -18.21
CA HIS A 97 12.43 -5.69 -17.79
C HIS A 97 12.01 -4.88 -16.55
N LEU A 98 10.71 -4.65 -16.36
CA LEU A 98 10.21 -3.96 -15.16
C LEU A 98 10.16 -4.88 -13.93
N ARG A 99 10.34 -6.21 -14.08
CA ARG A 99 10.49 -7.15 -12.95
C ARG A 99 11.81 -6.92 -12.19
N GLU A 100 12.83 -6.40 -12.86
CA GLU A 100 14.10 -5.99 -12.25
C GLU A 100 13.99 -4.64 -11.50
N LEU A 101 13.00 -3.82 -11.87
CA LEU A 101 12.62 -2.58 -11.21
C LEU A 101 11.53 -2.76 -10.15
N ALA A 102 11.03 -3.98 -9.95
CA ALA A 102 10.11 -4.30 -8.87
C ALA A 102 10.80 -3.98 -7.54
N VAL A 103 10.30 -2.96 -6.84
CA VAL A 103 10.80 -2.57 -5.52
C VAL A 103 10.81 -3.83 -4.65
N PRO A 104 11.96 -4.27 -4.12
CA PRO A 104 12.03 -5.52 -3.38
C PRO A 104 11.01 -5.46 -2.25
N THR A 105 10.14 -6.48 -2.17
CA THR A 105 9.09 -6.58 -1.16
C THR A 105 9.69 -6.16 0.18
N PRO A 106 9.17 -5.10 0.83
CA PRO A 106 9.85 -4.47 1.95
C PRO A 106 10.12 -5.54 3.01
N GLN A 107 11.39 -5.84 3.21
CA GLN A 107 11.79 -6.83 4.18
C GLN A 107 11.56 -6.21 5.55
N PHE A 108 10.39 -6.46 6.13
CA PHE A 108 10.03 -6.10 7.51
C PHE A 108 10.90 -6.82 8.58
N GLN A 109 12.03 -7.39 8.17
CA GLN A 109 13.14 -7.87 9.00
C GLN A 109 13.98 -6.68 9.52
N HIS A 110 13.32 -5.64 10.00
CA HIS A 110 13.95 -4.56 10.73
C HIS A 110 13.63 -4.73 12.21
N GLU A 111 14.66 -4.61 13.05
CA GLU A 111 14.49 -4.63 14.49
C GLU A 111 13.84 -3.30 14.91
N TYR A 112 12.52 -3.34 15.10
CA TYR A 112 11.75 -2.16 15.51
C TYR A 112 12.07 -1.81 16.97
N HIS A 113 12.73 -0.68 17.17
CA HIS A 113 13.03 -0.13 18.49
C HIS A 113 11.78 -0.06 19.41
N VAL A 114 10.61 0.24 18.85
CA VAL A 114 9.31 0.11 19.53
C VAL A 114 8.21 -0.25 18.53
N ILE A 115 7.26 -1.10 18.94
CA ILE A 115 6.02 -1.42 18.21
C ILE A 115 4.83 -0.85 18.99
N VAL A 116 3.88 -0.22 18.31
CA VAL A 116 2.70 0.42 18.92
C VAL A 116 1.44 -0.02 18.19
N GLY A 117 0.52 -0.69 18.90
CA GLY A 117 -0.84 -0.92 18.42
C GLY A 117 -1.73 0.30 18.72
N ILE A 118 -2.42 0.83 17.69
CA ILE A 118 -3.41 1.90 17.82
C ILE A 118 -4.63 1.52 16.98
N HIS A 119 -5.85 1.75 17.49
CA HIS A 119 -7.06 1.54 16.69
C HIS A 119 -7.07 2.49 15.48
N SER A 120 -7.29 1.93 14.28
CA SER A 120 -7.22 2.67 13.01
C SER A 120 -8.12 3.91 12.98
N ASN A 121 -9.33 3.82 13.53
CA ASN A 121 -10.26 4.94 13.63
C ASN A 121 -9.78 6.07 14.57
N GLU A 122 -9.11 5.73 15.67
CA GLU A 122 -8.54 6.71 16.60
C GLU A 122 -7.32 7.39 15.98
N PHE A 123 -6.43 6.60 15.37
CA PHE A 123 -5.27 7.11 14.65
C PHE A 123 -5.69 8.03 13.49
N ARG A 124 -6.70 7.65 12.69
CA ARG A 124 -7.26 8.50 11.63
C ARG A 124 -7.75 9.83 12.18
N ARG A 125 -8.59 9.83 13.23
CA ARG A 125 -9.10 11.05 13.87
C ARG A 125 -7.96 11.94 14.36
N LEU A 126 -6.95 11.35 15.01
CA LEU A 126 -5.80 12.05 15.56
C LEU A 126 -4.95 12.72 14.47
N ILE A 127 -4.55 11.97 13.44
CA ILE A 127 -3.72 12.52 12.35
C ILE A 127 -4.49 13.55 11.51
N THR A 128 -5.78 13.33 11.22
CA THR A 128 -6.62 14.35 10.55
C THR A 128 -6.72 15.62 11.40
N TYR A 129 -6.93 15.51 12.71
CA TYR A 129 -6.97 16.67 13.60
C TYR A 129 -5.64 17.43 13.61
N LEU A 130 -4.51 16.71 13.76
CA LEU A 130 -3.17 17.31 13.81
C LEU A 130 -2.74 17.93 12.47
N GLY A 131 -3.17 17.39 11.34
CA GLY A 131 -2.89 17.91 10.00
C GLY A 131 -3.41 19.33 9.77
N HIS A 132 -4.49 19.75 10.47
CA HIS A 132 -4.94 21.15 10.44
C HIS A 132 -3.93 22.14 11.04
N PHE A 133 -2.97 21.67 11.85
CA PHE A 133 -2.01 22.52 12.56
C PHE A 133 -0.58 22.45 11.98
N GLY A 134 -0.35 21.65 10.93
CA GLY A 134 0.93 21.56 10.24
C GLY A 134 1.05 20.35 9.30
N VAL A 135 1.91 20.47 8.29
CA VAL A 135 2.16 19.43 7.27
C VAL A 135 2.94 18.22 7.83
N LEU A 136 3.66 18.40 8.94
CA LEU A 136 4.47 17.37 9.58
C LEU A 136 3.95 17.05 10.98
N VAL A 137 3.83 15.76 11.31
CA VAL A 137 3.48 15.27 12.65
C VAL A 137 4.65 14.47 13.21
N ALA A 138 5.11 14.83 14.41
CA ALA A 138 6.11 14.07 15.15
C ALA A 138 5.42 13.11 16.13
N ALA A 139 5.89 11.86 16.16
CA ALA A 139 5.52 10.85 17.15
C ALA A 139 6.68 10.65 18.13
N ARG A 140 6.43 10.78 19.43
CA ARG A 140 7.38 10.45 20.50
C ARG A 140 6.84 9.27 21.29
N VAL A 141 7.58 8.18 21.30
CA VAL A 141 7.27 6.97 22.07
C VAL A 141 8.11 6.95 23.36
N THR A 142 7.53 6.41 24.41
CA THR A 142 8.15 6.09 25.70
C THR A 142 7.50 4.82 26.23
N ASP A 143 8.12 4.13 27.18
CA ASP A 143 7.76 2.81 27.70
C ASP A 143 6.27 2.65 28.06
N THR A 144 5.59 3.73 28.43
CA THR A 144 4.18 3.74 28.88
C THR A 144 3.21 4.51 27.97
N LYS A 145 3.68 5.24 26.96
CA LYS A 145 2.82 6.12 26.15
C LYS A 145 3.45 6.56 24.82
N VAL A 146 2.56 6.86 23.87
CA VAL A 146 2.89 7.54 22.62
C VAL A 146 2.24 8.92 22.62
N LYS A 147 2.99 9.94 22.21
CA LYS A 147 2.50 11.30 22.00
C LYS A 147 2.72 11.73 20.56
N PHE A 148 1.65 12.14 19.90
CA PHE A 148 1.69 12.80 18.60
C PHE A 148 1.56 14.31 18.78
N SER A 149 2.30 15.09 17.98
CA SER A 149 2.26 16.56 18.03
C SER A 149 2.63 17.16 16.67
N PRO A 150 2.08 18.33 16.30
CA PRO A 150 2.44 18.98 15.04
C PRO A 150 3.89 19.48 15.13
N ASN A 151 4.72 19.10 14.16
CA ASN A 151 6.09 19.57 14.06
C ASN A 151 6.09 20.95 13.40
N ARG A 152 5.91 21.99 14.22
CA ARG A 152 6.22 23.36 13.81
C ARG A 152 7.75 23.45 13.73
N GLY A 153 8.28 23.36 12.51
CA GLY A 153 9.71 23.43 12.25
C GLY A 153 10.33 24.60 13.01
N ARG A 154 11.14 24.30 14.03
CA ARG A 154 11.85 25.33 14.77
C ARG A 154 12.92 25.88 13.85
N HIS A 155 12.84 27.18 13.55
CA HIS A 155 14.07 27.94 13.37
C HIS A 155 14.85 27.82 14.67
N GLU A 156 15.88 26.99 14.67
CA GLU A 156 16.93 27.09 15.67
C GLU A 156 17.61 28.45 15.46
N LYS A 157 17.29 29.40 16.34
CA LYS A 157 18.27 30.42 16.70
C LYS A 157 19.27 29.75 17.63
N THR A 158 20.34 29.24 17.06
CA THR A 158 21.62 29.11 17.75
C THR A 158 22.11 30.53 18.07
N GLU A 159 21.78 31.02 19.25
CA GLU A 159 22.55 32.11 19.85
C GLU A 159 23.80 31.50 20.49
N ASP A 160 24.83 31.31 19.64
CA ASP A 160 26.20 31.15 20.12
C ASP A 160 26.62 32.44 20.84
N LYS A 161 26.70 32.35 22.18
CA LYS A 161 27.66 33.14 22.95
C LYS A 161 28.39 32.26 23.95
N ALA A 162 29.50 31.71 23.49
CA ALA A 162 30.58 31.28 24.36
C ALA A 162 31.23 32.49 25.05
N GLY A 163 31.79 32.26 26.23
CA GLY A 163 32.69 33.20 26.91
C GLY A 163 32.02 34.10 27.95
N ASP A 164 32.09 33.68 29.22
CA ASP A 164 33.12 34.24 30.11
C ASP A 164 33.42 33.30 31.28
N SER A 165 34.70 33.02 31.48
CA SER A 165 35.24 32.35 32.66
C SER A 165 36.47 33.13 33.14
N ALA A 166 36.32 33.83 34.26
CA ALA A 166 37.40 34.30 35.13
C ALA A 166 36.83 34.46 36.55
#